data_AF-W3RR98-F1
#
_entry.id   AF-W3RR98-F1
#
_cell.length_a   1.000
_cell.length_b   1.000
_cell.length_c   1.000
_cell.angle_alpha   90.00
_cell.angle_beta   90.00
_cell.angle_gamma   90.00
#
_symmetry.space_group_name_H-M   'P 1'
#
loop_
_entity.id
_entity.type
_entity.pdbx_description
1 polymer ?
#
loop_
_entity_poly.entity_id
_entity_poly.type
_entity_poly.pdbx_seq_one_letter_code
_entity_poly.pdbx_strand_id
1 'polypeptide(L)'
;MSQNRRSYPFVRVSDHALLRFVERAGGLDVQALRTALEGSLNRASNQAARINTGTFDIVADGLRYVVVKNVVVTIIAVPTKGTSKVR
;
A
#
# COMPACT_ATOMS: atom_id res chain seq x y z
N MET A 1 -18.87 8.22 -47.69
CA MET A 1 -18.71 9.05 -46.48
C MET A 1 -17.73 8.35 -45.54
N SER A 2 -16.44 8.66 -45.63
CA SER A 2 -15.38 8.02 -44.83
C SER A 2 -15.09 8.87 -43.59
N GLN A 3 -15.17 8.26 -42.41
CA GLN A 3 -14.92 8.89 -41.12
C GLN A 3 -13.42 9.11 -40.93
N ASN A 4 -12.99 10.36 -40.78
CA ASN A 4 -11.65 10.69 -40.29
C ASN A 4 -11.74 11.11 -38.82
N ARG A 5 -11.80 10.13 -37.91
CA ARG A 5 -11.59 10.38 -36.48
C ARG A 5 -10.08 10.41 -36.23
N ARG A 6 -9.52 11.61 -36.07
CA ARG A 6 -8.16 11.76 -35.53
C ARG A 6 -8.14 11.22 -34.10
N SER A 7 -7.56 10.04 -33.91
CA SER A 7 -7.28 9.50 -32.59
C SER A 7 -5.99 10.15 -32.08
N TYR A 8 -6.12 11.07 -31.14
CA TYR A 8 -4.94 11.61 -30.45
C TYR A 8 -4.34 10.52 -29.56
N PRO A 9 -3.00 10.40 -29.46
CA PRO A 9 -2.38 9.42 -28.58
C PRO A 9 -2.75 9.73 -27.13
N PHE A 10 -3.42 8.78 -26.48
CA PHE A 10 -3.73 8.87 -25.06
C PHE A 10 -2.47 8.54 -24.24
N VAL A 11 -2.08 9.47 -23.37
CA VAL A 11 -0.94 9.26 -22.46
C VAL A 11 -1.45 8.59 -21.19
N ARG A 12 -0.95 7.38 -20.91
CA ARG A 12 -1.21 6.66 -19.65
C ARG A 12 -0.17 7.03 -18.60
N VAL A 13 -0.62 7.21 -17.36
CA VAL A 13 0.25 7.46 -16.21
C VAL A 13 0.43 6.14 -15.45
N SER A 14 1.68 5.80 -15.11
CA SER A 14 2.01 4.63 -14.28
C SER A 14 1.97 4.99 -12.79
N ASP A 15 1.82 3.98 -11.92
CA ASP A 15 1.87 4.17 -10.47
C ASP A 15 3.19 4.78 -10.01
N HIS A 16 4.30 4.45 -10.70
CA HIS A 16 5.60 5.08 -10.42
C HIS A 16 5.58 6.57 -10.71
N ALA A 17 5.03 6.98 -11.86
CA ALA A 17 4.92 8.40 -12.20
C ALA A 17 3.99 9.13 -11.23
N LEU A 18 2.89 8.50 -10.83
CA LEU A 18 1.98 9.03 -9.82
C LEU A 18 2.69 9.21 -8.46
N LEU A 19 3.44 8.21 -7.99
CA LEU A 19 4.22 8.31 -6.75
C LEU A 19 5.22 9.48 -6.81
N ARG A 20 5.96 9.62 -7.92
CA ARG A 20 6.91 10.72 -8.10
C ARG A 20 6.23 12.08 -8.15
N PHE A 21 5.03 12.17 -8.70
CA PHE A 21 4.24 13.38 -8.69
C PHE A 21 3.83 13.74 -7.25
N VAL A 22 3.34 12.79 -6.46
CA VAL A 22 2.96 13.02 -5.06
C VAL A 22 4.17 13.47 -4.21
N GLU A 23 5.34 12.86 -4.42
CA GLU A 23 6.59 13.29 -3.77
C GLU A 23 6.97 14.73 -4.12
N ARG A 24 6.97 15.07 -5.42
CA ARG A 24 7.54 16.32 -5.92
C ARG A 24 6.57 17.50 -5.88
N ALA A 25 5.31 17.27 -6.23
CA ALA A 25 4.29 18.30 -6.34
C ALA A 25 3.32 18.30 -5.15
N GLY A 26 3.08 17.13 -4.56
CA GLY A 26 2.23 17.01 -3.36
C GLY A 26 2.94 17.33 -2.05
N GLY A 27 4.28 17.44 -2.06
CA GLY A 27 5.08 17.71 -0.86
C GLY A 27 5.15 16.54 0.12
N LEU A 28 4.73 15.34 -0.29
CA LEU A 28 4.79 14.16 0.56
C LEU A 28 6.23 13.65 0.67
N ASP A 29 6.79 13.68 1.87
CA ASP A 29 8.08 13.03 2.14
C ASP A 29 7.89 11.50 2.26
N VAL A 30 7.98 10.83 1.12
CA VAL A 30 7.85 9.37 1.03
C VAL A 30 8.98 8.64 1.77
N GLN A 31 10.16 9.24 1.90
CA GLN A 31 11.27 8.62 2.64
C GLN A 31 11.00 8.66 4.13
N ALA A 32 10.59 9.82 4.67
CA ALA A 32 10.19 9.92 6.07
C ALA A 32 9.02 8.98 6.40
N LEU A 33 8.02 8.90 5.52
CA LEU A 33 6.90 7.97 5.70
C LEU A 33 7.35 6.51 5.69
N ARG A 34 8.26 6.13 4.79
CA ARG A 34 8.86 4.79 4.76
C ARG A 34 9.55 4.47 6.09
N THR A 35 10.41 5.36 6.57
CA THR A 35 11.13 5.17 7.85
C THR A 35 10.17 5.05 9.02
N ALA A 36 9.11 5.87 9.06
CA ALA A 36 8.09 5.79 10.11
C ALA A 36 7.35 4.44 10.09
N LEU A 37 6.97 3.97 8.89
CA LEU A 37 6.34 2.66 8.71
C LEU A 37 7.25 1.51 9.13
N GLU A 38 8.51 1.50 8.67
CA GLU A 38 9.51 0.50 9.06
C GLU A 38 9.67 0.46 10.59
N GLY A 39 9.80 1.62 11.25
CA GLY A 39 9.88 1.70 12.70
C GLY A 39 8.64 1.15 13.41
N SER A 40 7.44 1.40 12.88
CA SER A 40 6.18 0.89 13.44
C SER A 40 6.09 -0.63 13.30
N LEU A 41 6.36 -1.13 12.09
CA LEU A 41 6.24 -2.55 11.78
C LEU A 41 7.33 -3.37 12.45
N ASN A 42 8.57 -2.89 12.54
CA ASN A 42 9.65 -3.61 13.22
C ASN A 42 9.30 -3.93 14.69
N ARG A 43 8.59 -3.02 15.38
CA ARG A 43 8.07 -3.29 16.73
C ARG A 43 7.07 -4.45 16.76
N ALA A 44 6.21 -4.56 15.75
CA ALA A 44 5.26 -5.66 15.62
C ALA A 44 5.93 -6.98 15.18
N SER A 45 6.94 -6.90 14.30
CA SER A 45 7.69 -8.05 13.75
C SER A 45 8.50 -8.82 14.80
N ASN A 46 8.90 -8.18 15.91
CA ASN A 46 9.67 -8.83 16.98
C ASN A 46 8.97 -10.08 17.56
N GLN A 47 7.63 -10.15 17.51
CA GLN A 47 6.88 -11.35 17.92
C GLN A 47 6.95 -12.46 16.86
N ALA A 48 6.89 -12.12 15.58
CA ALA A 48 6.97 -13.08 14.47
C ALA A 48 8.38 -13.69 14.33
N ALA A 49 9.43 -12.93 14.64
CA ALA A 49 10.82 -13.41 14.65
C ALA A 49 11.03 -14.61 15.58
N ARG A 50 10.26 -14.71 16.68
CA ARG A 50 10.31 -15.86 17.60
C ARG A 50 9.79 -17.17 16.99
N ILE A 51 8.98 -17.08 15.94
CA ILE A 51 8.36 -18.21 15.25
C ILE A 51 9.16 -18.56 13.97
N ASN A 52 10.21 -17.80 13.67
CA ASN A 52 11.11 -18.00 12.52
C ASN A 52 10.37 -18.00 11.16
N THR A 53 9.26 -17.28 11.08
CA THR A 53 8.48 -17.13 9.85
C THR A 53 8.80 -15.77 9.22
N GLY A 54 9.44 -15.79 8.04
CA GLY A 54 9.69 -14.57 7.25
C GLY A 54 8.46 -14.06 6.51
N THR A 55 7.32 -14.74 6.63
CA THR A 55 6.06 -14.43 5.95
C THR A 55 4.93 -14.44 6.96
N PHE A 56 4.27 -13.30 7.13
CA PHE A 56 3.19 -13.10 8.10
C PHE A 56 2.42 -11.82 7.77
N ASP A 57 1.30 -11.61 8.44
CA ASP A 57 0.52 -10.38 8.32
C ASP A 57 0.52 -9.60 9.62
N ILE A 58 0.60 -8.28 9.52
CA ILE A 58 0.37 -7.35 10.63
C ILE A 58 -0.97 -6.66 10.37
N VAL A 59 -1.87 -6.65 11.37
CA VAL A 59 -3.13 -5.90 11.29
C VAL A 59 -3.09 -4.75 12.30
N ALA A 60 -3.15 -3.52 11.80
CA ALA A 60 -3.14 -2.31 12.61
C ALA A 60 -3.91 -1.19 11.89
N ASP A 61 -4.65 -0.37 12.63
CA ASP A 61 -5.35 0.82 12.11
C ASP A 61 -6.28 0.54 10.90
N GLY A 62 -6.94 -0.62 10.90
CA GLY A 62 -7.81 -1.03 9.80
C GLY A 62 -7.08 -1.44 8.51
N LEU A 63 -5.76 -1.60 8.57
CA LEU A 63 -4.91 -2.04 7.48
C LEU A 63 -4.28 -3.40 7.79
N ARG A 64 -4.13 -4.23 6.76
CA ARG A 64 -3.36 -5.47 6.80
C ARG A 64 -2.12 -5.29 5.94
N TYR A 65 -0.97 -5.39 6.58
CA TYR A 65 0.35 -5.33 5.97
C TYR A 65 0.82 -6.75 5.71
N VAL A 66 0.98 -7.11 4.43
CA VAL A 66 1.44 -8.44 4.02
C VAL A 66 2.95 -8.43 3.96
N VAL A 67 3.60 -9.23 4.80
CA VAL A 67 5.06 -9.34 4.87
C VAL A 67 5.50 -10.65 4.22
N VAL A 68 6.45 -10.56 3.29
CA VAL A 68 7.08 -11.72 2.63
C VAL A 68 8.60 -11.52 2.67
N LYS A 69 9.33 -12.50 3.21
CA LYS A 69 10.78 -12.43 3.42
C LYS A 69 11.19 -11.13 4.13
N ASN A 70 10.46 -10.76 5.19
CA ASN A 70 10.64 -9.52 5.96
C ASN A 70 10.44 -8.21 5.19
N VAL A 71 9.79 -8.25 4.02
CA VAL A 71 9.44 -7.07 3.23
C VAL A 71 7.93 -6.91 3.17
N VAL A 72 7.42 -5.71 3.45
CA VAL A 72 6.01 -5.39 3.18
C VAL A 72 5.83 -5.29 1.67
N VAL A 73 5.08 -6.23 1.10
CA VAL A 73 4.87 -6.29 -0.36
C VAL A 73 3.57 -5.64 -0.79
N THR A 74 2.58 -5.58 0.11
CA THR A 74 1.31 -4.91 -0.13
C THR A 74 0.61 -4.55 1.18
N ILE A 75 -0.32 -3.60 1.09
CA ILE A 75 -1.18 -3.16 2.18
C ILE A 75 -2.61 -3.20 1.66
N ILE A 76 -3.50 -3.89 2.36
CA ILE A 76 -4.92 -3.97 2.00
C ILE A 76 -5.79 -3.42 3.12
N ALA A 77 -6.91 -2.80 2.76
CA ALA A 77 -7.92 -2.41 3.72
C ALA A 77 -8.53 -3.65 4.37
N VAL A 78 -8.64 -3.65 5.69
CA VAL A 78 -9.40 -4.67 6.41
C VAL A 78 -10.86 -4.25 6.40
N PRO A 79 -11.78 -5.05 5.83
CA PRO A 79 -13.19 -4.74 5.91
C PRO A 79 -13.61 -4.73 7.39
N THR A 80 -14.10 -3.58 7.87
CA THR A 80 -14.75 -3.50 9.18
C THR A 80 -15.98 -4.41 9.14
N LYS A 81 -16.01 -5.45 9.97
CA LYS A 81 -17.23 -6.25 10.15
C LYS A 81 -18.34 -5.30 10.58
N GLY A 82 -19.27 -5.02 9.67
CA GLY A 82 -20.51 -4.33 9.99
C GLY A 82 -21.20 -5.07 11.12
N THR A 83 -21.58 -4.34 12.17
CA THR A 83 -22.47 -4.81 13.23
C THR A 83 -23.71 -5.43 12.59
N SER A 84 -23.75 -6.76 12.52
CA SER A 84 -24.94 -7.50 12.14
C SER A 84 -25.93 -7.35 13.30
N LYS A 85 -26.82 -6.36 13.19
CA LYS A 85 -27.96 -6.20 14.10
C LYS A 85 -28.86 -7.40 13.83
N VAL A 86 -28.78 -8.39 14.72
CA VAL A 86 -29.68 -9.55 14.78
C VAL A 86 -31.11 -9.01 14.79
N ARG A 87 -31.88 -9.37 13.78
CA ARG A 87 -33.33 -9.25 13.74
C ARG A 87 -33.92 -10.63 13.87
#